data_AF-A0A941A7V1-F1
#
_entry.id   AF-A0A941A7V1-F1
#
_cell.length_a   1.000
_cell.length_b   1.000
_cell.length_c   1.000
_cell.angle_alpha   90.00
_cell.angle_beta   90.00
_cell.angle_gamma   90.00
#
_symmetry.space_group_name_H-M   'P 1'
#
loop_
_entity.id
_entity.type
_entity.pdbx_description
1 polymer ?
#
loop_
_entity_poly.entity_id
_entity_poly.type
_entity_poly.pdbx_seq_one_letter_code
_entity_poly.pdbx_strand_id
1 'polypeptide(L)' 'IPELDVTIKEFVRILRLQADVTVTPGTEFGSQFTDSFRINFSQNHQAAVAAMARIIKVINQHRKSPVEVLS' A
#
# COMPACT_ATOMS: atom_id res chain seq x y z
N ILE A 1 7.94 4.48 -8.44
CA ILE A 1 6.53 4.04 -8.20
C ILE A 1 5.71 5.32 -8.12
N PRO A 2 4.51 5.41 -8.71
CA PRO A 2 3.69 6.62 -8.60
C PRO A 2 3.38 6.92 -7.13
N GLU A 3 3.44 8.21 -6.77
CA GLU A 3 3.13 8.67 -5.42
C GLU A 3 1.65 8.43 -5.10
N LEU A 4 1.36 8.10 -3.85
CA LEU A 4 -0.01 7.96 -3.36
C LEU A 4 -0.50 9.29 -2.77
N ASP A 5 -1.80 9.53 -2.82
CA ASP A 5 -2.44 10.72 -2.22
C ASP A 5 -2.65 10.61 -0.70
N VAL A 6 -2.21 9.49 -0.12
CA VAL A 6 -2.27 9.18 1.32
C VAL A 6 -0.89 8.84 1.87
N THR A 7 -0.69 9.09 3.16
CA THR A 7 0.54 8.68 3.88
C THR A 7 0.60 7.16 4.08
N ILE A 8 1.79 6.61 4.36
CA ILE A 8 1.92 5.17 4.69
C ILE A 8 1.07 4.73 5.88
N LYS A 9 0.92 5.58 6.90
CA LYS A 9 0.11 5.27 8.08
C LYS A 9 -1.38 5.15 7.72
N GLU A 10 -1.87 6.05 6.88
CA GLU A 10 -3.23 6.00 6.34
C GLU A 10 -3.41 4.80 5.41
N PHE A 11 -2.45 4.56 4.51
CA PHE A 11 -2.48 3.45 3.56
C PHE A 11 -2.57 2.09 4.28
N VAL A 12 -1.77 1.85 5.32
CA VAL A 12 -1.86 0.61 6.13
C VAL A 12 -3.23 0.48 6.81
N ARG A 13 -3.82 1.59 7.29
CA ARG A 13 -5.16 1.59 7.87
C ARG A 13 -6.23 1.28 6.81
N ILE A 14 -6.10 1.84 5.61
CA ILE A 14 -7.01 1.60 4.47
C ILE A 14 -6.95 0.13 4.06
N LEU A 15 -5.75 -0.45 3.91
CA LEU A 15 -5.59 -1.88 3.61
C LEU A 15 -6.30 -2.77 4.63
N ARG A 16 -6.18 -2.45 5.92
CA ARG A 16 -6.85 -3.21 6.97
C ARG A 16 -8.38 -3.12 6.86
N LEU A 17 -8.92 -1.92 6.66
CA LEU A 17 -10.36 -1.68 6.71
C LEU A 17 -11.10 -2.03 5.41
N GLN A 18 -10.49 -1.79 4.26
CA GLN A 18 -11.14 -1.94 2.95
C GLN A 18 -10.73 -3.20 2.20
N ALA A 19 -9.54 -3.74 2.51
CA ALA A 19 -8.98 -4.89 1.80
C ALA A 19 -8.76 -6.11 2.71
N ASP A 20 -9.02 -6.04 4.01
CA ASP A 20 -8.73 -7.12 4.95
C ASP A 20 -7.28 -7.64 4.79
N VAL A 21 -6.33 -6.70 4.70
CA VAL A 21 -4.89 -6.99 4.62
C VAL A 21 -4.18 -6.19 5.71
N THR A 22 -3.44 -6.88 6.57
CA THR A 22 -2.57 -6.26 7.57
C THR A 22 -1.12 -6.34 7.11
N VAL A 23 -0.44 -5.19 7.10
CA VAL A 23 0.99 -5.06 6.74
C VAL A 23 1.70 -4.23 7.81
N THR A 24 3.03 -4.30 7.86
CA THR A 24 3.84 -3.46 8.76
C THR A 24 4.34 -2.24 7.97
N PRO A 25 4.08 -1.00 8.41
CA PRO A 25 4.59 0.17 7.70
C PRO A 25 6.13 0.17 7.72
N GLY A 26 6.74 0.63 6.63
CA GLY A 26 8.20 0.67 6.47
C GLY A 26 8.90 1.49 7.55
N THR A 27 8.20 2.48 8.11
CA THR A 27 8.69 3.34 9.18
C THR A 27 9.11 2.60 10.45
N GLU A 28 8.62 1.37 10.66
CA GLU A 28 9.09 0.48 11.76
C GLU A 28 10.53 -0.03 11.54
N PHE A 29 11.08 0.10 10.33
CA PHE A 29 12.44 -0.30 9.97
C PHE A 29 13.37 0.90 9.74
N GLY A 30 12.85 2.12 9.84
CA GLY A 30 13.56 3.36 9.60
C GLY A 30 12.59 4.47 9.19
N SER A 31 12.71 5.65 9.80
CA SER A 31 11.77 6.77 9.59
C SER A 31 11.68 7.25 8.14
N GLN A 32 12.71 7.01 7.34
CA GLN A 32 12.79 7.37 5.92
C GLN A 32 11.97 6.46 4.99
N PHE A 33 11.51 5.28 5.45
CA PHE A 33 10.78 4.33 4.61
C PHE A 33 9.29 4.66 4.56
N THR A 34 8.97 5.83 4.02
CA THR A 34 7.58 6.34 3.92
C THR A 34 6.80 5.78 2.74
N ASP A 35 7.46 5.10 1.80
CA ASP A 35 6.80 4.58 0.57
C ASP A 35 6.86 3.04 0.50
N SER A 36 7.16 2.40 1.62
CA SER A 36 7.35 0.95 1.73
C SER A 36 6.50 0.36 2.87
N PHE A 37 6.13 -0.90 2.73
CA PHE A 37 5.60 -1.72 3.81
C PHE A 37 6.18 -3.14 3.72
N ARG A 38 6.19 -3.85 4.85
CA ARG A 38 6.53 -5.27 4.91
C ARG A 38 5.25 -6.11 4.99
N ILE A 39 5.20 -7.14 4.18
CA ILE A 39 4.18 -8.20 4.23
C ILE A 39 4.85 -9.56 4.43
N ASN A 40 4.25 -10.43 5.24
CA ASN A 40 4.74 -11.79 5.46
C ASN A 40 3.99 -12.76 4.53
N PHE A 41 4.70 -13.39 3.58
CA PHE A 41 4.13 -14.35 2.62
C PHE A 41 4.12 -15.80 3.10
N SER A 42 4.61 -16.10 4.31
CA SER A 42 4.46 -17.43 4.93
C SER A 42 3.00 -17.63 5.38
N GLN A 43 2.12 -17.79 4.38
CA GLN A 43 0.67 -17.82 4.46
C GLN A 43 0.14 -18.83 3.44
N ASN A 44 -1.17 -19.06 3.42
CA ASN A 44 -1.80 -19.78 2.32
C ASN A 44 -1.53 -19.07 0.98
N HIS A 45 -1.04 -19.81 -0.02
CA HIS A 45 -0.64 -19.25 -1.32
C HIS A 45 -1.79 -18.51 -2.03
N GLN A 46 -2.97 -19.13 -2.13
CA GLN A 46 -4.11 -18.52 -2.80
C GLN A 46 -4.59 -17.27 -2.06
N ALA A 47 -4.61 -17.31 -0.73
CA ALA A 47 -4.96 -16.15 0.08
C ALA A 47 -3.95 -15.00 -0.09
N ALA A 48 -2.65 -15.30 -0.17
CA ALA A 48 -1.61 -14.31 -0.40
C ALA A 48 -1.74 -13.65 -1.79
N VAL A 49 -1.98 -14.45 -2.84
CA VAL A 49 -2.23 -13.93 -4.19
C VAL A 49 -3.48 -13.04 -4.21
N ALA A 50 -4.57 -13.48 -3.58
CA ALA A 50 -5.80 -12.69 -3.47
C ALA A 50 -5.59 -11.39 -2.67
N ALA A 51 -4.79 -11.41 -1.61
CA ALA A 51 -4.44 -10.23 -0.83
C ALA A 51 -3.66 -9.21 -1.69
N MET A 52 -2.69 -9.66 -2.49
CA MET A 52 -1.95 -8.79 -3.40
C MET A 52 -2.86 -8.15 -4.45
N ALA A 53 -3.82 -8.90 -5.01
CA ALA A 53 -4.79 -8.34 -5.95
C ALA A 53 -5.61 -7.20 -5.31
N ARG A 54 -6.03 -7.34 -4.05
CA ARG A 54 -6.74 -6.29 -3.32
C ARG A 54 -5.85 -5.09 -3.00
N ILE A 55 -4.58 -5.31 -2.61
CA ILE A 55 -3.61 -4.23 -2.40
C ILE A 55 -3.43 -3.41 -3.68
N ILE A 56 -3.25 -4.06 -4.84
CA ILE A 56 -3.09 -3.37 -6.13
C ILE A 56 -4.32 -2.52 -6.45
N LYS A 57 -5.53 -3.01 -6.15
CA LYS A 57 -6.76 -2.22 -6.32
C LYS A 57 -6.74 -0.95 -5.48
N VAL A 58 -6.36 -1.04 -4.20
CA VAL A 58 -6.25 0.13 -3.30
C VAL A 58 -5.16 1.10 -3.78
N ILE A 59 -4.00 0.59 -4.23
CA ILE A 59 -2.94 1.42 -4.82
C ILE A 59 -3.48 2.23 -6.00
N ASN A 60 -4.23 1.60 -6.90
CA ASN A 60 -4.78 2.30 -8.07
C ASN A 60 -5.83 3.35 -7.70
N GLN A 61 -6.59 3.15 -6.62
CA GLN A 61 -7.59 4.11 -6.13
C GLN A 61 -6.94 5.37 -5.51
N HIS A 62 -5.75 5.22 -4.93
CA HIS A 62 -5.01 6.27 -4.23
C HIS A 62 -3.81 6.81 -5.03
N ARG A 63 -3.65 6.38 -6.29
CA ARG A 63 -2.55 6.84 -7.13
C ARG A 63 -2.77 8.31 -7.46
N LYS A 64 -1.82 9.19 -7.14
CA LYS A 64 -1.86 10.58 -7.64
C LYS A 64 -1.89 10.55 -9.16
N SER A 65 -2.88 11.22 -9.74
CA SER A 65 -2.86 11.49 -11.18
C SER A 65 -1.60 12.31 -11.48
N PRO A 66 -0.91 12.08 -12.63
CA PRO A 66 0.12 13.01 -13.05
C PRO A 66 -0.53 14.39 -13.08
N VAL A 67 -0.03 15.31 -12.26
CA VAL A 67 -0.35 16.73 -12.45
C VAL A 67 0.09 17.02 -13.88
N GLU A 68 -0.85 17.29 -14.78
CA GLU A 68 -0.51 17.97 -16.03
C GLU A 68 0.20 19.25 -15.59
N VAL A 69 1.52 19.26 -15.73
CA VAL A 69 2.32 20.46 -15.64
C VAL A 69 1.89 21.29 -16.85
N LEU A 70 0.81 22.07 -16.66
CA LEU A 70 0.46 23.12 -17.58
C LEU A 70 1.65 24.09 -17.60
N SER A 71 2.19 24.21 -18.79
CA SER A 71 3.25 25.11 -19.27
C SER A 71 3.18 26.52 -18.69
#